data_AF-A0A1E4I0N2-F1
#
_entry.id   AF-A0A1E4I0N2-F1
#
_cell.length_a   1.000
_cell.length_b   1.000
_cell.length_c   1.000
_cell.angle_alpha   90.00
_cell.angle_beta   90.00
_cell.angle_gamma   90.00
#
_symmetry.space_group_name_H-M   'P 1'
#
loop_
_entity.id
_entity.type
_entity.pdbx_description
1 polymer ?
#
loop_
_entity_poly.entity_id
_entity_poly.type
_entity_poly.pdbx_seq_one_letter_code
_entity_poly.pdbx_strand_id
1 'polypeptide(L)' 'MPFKSESQRRWMYAKHPEMARRWEAHTPKGKRLPKHVKKADLEFAARLGRLAANAIKLG' A
#
# COMPACT_ATOMS: atom_id res chain seq x y z
N MET A 1 -7.46 -3.39 3.30
CA MET A 1 -6.12 -2.75 3.39
C MET A 1 -6.32 -1.24 3.46
N PRO A 2 -5.55 -0.48 4.25
CA PRO A 2 -5.59 0.98 4.19
C PRO A 2 -4.98 1.53 2.89
N PHE A 3 -5.39 2.73 2.48
CA PHE A 3 -4.74 3.43 1.37
C PHE A 3 -3.31 3.84 1.73
N LYS A 4 -2.40 3.73 0.75
CA LYS A 4 -0.99 4.14 0.88
C LYS A 4 -0.72 5.54 0.33
N SER A 5 -1.55 6.01 -0.60
CA SER A 5 -1.41 7.33 -1.21
C SER A 5 -2.74 7.89 -1.70
N GLU A 6 -2.81 9.20 -1.90
CA GLU A 6 -3.99 9.85 -2.47
C GLU A 6 -4.24 9.43 -3.92
N SER A 7 -3.19 9.30 -4.73
CA SER A 7 -3.32 8.81 -6.11
C SER A 7 -3.89 7.40 -6.16
N GLN A 8 -3.48 6.52 -5.24
CA GLN A 8 -4.06 5.18 -5.13
C GLN A 8 -5.54 5.24 -4.74
N ARG A 9 -5.90 6.07 -3.75
CA ARG A 9 -7.29 6.27 -3.34
C ARG A 9 -8.16 6.72 -4.52
N ARG A 10 -7.71 7.73 -5.27
CA ARG A 10 -8.44 8.26 -6.44
C ARG A 10 -8.60 7.21 -7.53
N TRP A 11 -7.53 6.49 -7.87
CA TRP A 11 -7.59 5.43 -8.89
C TRP A 11 -8.55 4.29 -8.47
N MET A 12 -8.51 3.88 -7.20
CA MET A 12 -9.42 2.88 -6.64
C MET A 12 -10.88 3.32 -6.74
N TYR A 13 -11.20 4.56 -6.40
CA TYR A 13 -12.56 5.06 -6.57
C TYR A 13 -13.01 5.12 -8.05
N ALA A 14 -12.09 5.40 -8.97
CA ALA A 14 -12.38 5.45 -10.40
C ALA A 14 -12.55 4.07 -11.05
N LYS A 15 -11.84 3.03 -10.57
CA LYS A 15 -11.79 1.70 -11.22
C LYS A 15 -12.45 0.58 -10.41
N HIS A 16 -12.41 0.68 -9.08
CA HIS A 16 -12.87 -0.35 -8.15
C HIS A 16 -13.60 0.28 -6.94
N PRO A 17 -14.75 0.95 -7.15
CA PRO A 17 -15.41 1.73 -6.11
C PRO A 17 -15.80 0.90 -4.87
N GLU A 18 -16.28 -0.33 -5.05
CA GLU A 18 -16.63 -1.22 -3.94
C GLU A 18 -15.42 -1.59 -3.07
N MET A 19 -14.26 -1.83 -3.70
CA MET A 19 -13.03 -2.09 -2.97
C MET A 19 -12.51 -0.83 -2.27
N ALA A 20 -12.67 0.33 -2.91
CA ALA A 20 -12.29 1.62 -2.35
C ALA A 20 -13.02 1.90 -1.04
N ARG A 21 -14.34 1.66 -0.98
CA ARG A 21 -15.14 1.80 0.25
C ARG A 21 -14.63 0.92 1.38
N ARG A 22 -14.32 -0.36 1.08
CA ARG A 22 -13.75 -1.28 2.07
C ARG A 22 -12.41 -0.76 2.61
N TRP A 23 -11.57 -0.22 1.74
CA TRP A 23 -10.24 0.27 2.13
C TRP A 23 -10.29 1.61 2.86
N GLU A 24 -11.27 2.45 2.56
CA GLU A 24 -11.54 3.68 3.28
C GLU A 24 -11.90 3.41 4.75
N ALA A 25 -12.75 2.41 5.02
CA ALA A 25 -13.09 2.00 6.38
C ALA A 25 -11.86 1.56 7.21
N HIS A 26 -10.83 1.02 6.54
CA HIS A 26 -9.57 0.63 7.18
C HIS A 26 -8.50 1.73 7.16
N THR A 27 -8.75 2.87 6.53
CA THR A 27 -7.80 3.98 6.46
C THR A 27 -8.02 4.92 7.65
N PRO A 28 -7.00 5.14 8.51
CA PRO A 28 -7.16 6.00 9.68
C PRO A 28 -7.62 7.41 9.28
N LYS A 29 -8.74 7.87 9.88
CA LYS A 29 -9.26 9.22 9.67
C LYS A 29 -8.23 10.25 10.15
N GLY A 30 -8.01 11.31 9.37
CA GLY A 30 -7.04 12.37 9.70
C GLY A 30 -5.58 12.06 9.36
N LYS A 31 -5.24 10.84 8.93
CA LYS A 31 -3.88 10.54 8.44
C LYS A 31 -3.63 11.28 7.13
N ARG A 32 -2.61 12.15 7.09
CA ARG A 32 -2.13 12.75 5.84
C ARG A 32 -1.49 11.68 4.98
N LEU A 33 -2.21 11.22 3.95
CA LEU A 33 -1.67 10.34 2.93
C LEU A 33 -0.73 11.15 2.03
N PRO A 34 0.44 10.60 1.64
CA PRO A 34 1.26 11.24 0.63
C PRO A 34 0.53 11.23 -0.72
N LYS A 35 0.84 12.20 -1.57
CA LYS A 35 0.25 12.28 -2.92
C LYS A 35 0.55 11.01 -3.73
N HIS A 36 1.81 10.58 -3.71
CA HIS A 36 2.30 9.35 -4.34
C HIS A 36 3.10 8.52 -3.33
N VAL A 37 3.17 7.20 -3.56
CA VAL A 37 4.07 6.33 -2.78
C VAL A 37 5.51 6.68 -3.17
N LYS A 38 6.40 6.84 -2.19
CA LYS A 38 7.80 7.15 -2.48
C LYS A 38 8.50 5.93 -3.06
N LYS A 39 9.39 6.14 -4.03
CA LYS A 39 10.19 5.08 -4.63
C LYS A 39 10.99 4.29 -3.58
N ALA A 40 11.54 4.99 -2.59
CA ALA A 40 12.27 4.40 -1.47
C ALA A 40 11.43 3.39 -0.67
N ASP A 41 10.15 3.68 -0.41
CA ASP A 41 9.26 2.78 0.32
C ASP A 41 9.01 1.48 -0.47
N LEU A 42 8.94 1.60 -1.80
CA LEU A 42 8.81 0.45 -2.70
C LEU A 42 10.07 -0.42 -2.68
N GLU A 43 11.24 0.20 -2.80
CA GLU A 43 12.52 -0.51 -2.78
C GLU A 43 12.77 -1.22 -1.45
N PHE A 44 12.40 -0.57 -0.34
CA PHE A 44 12.47 -1.18 0.99
C PHE A 44 11.55 -2.39 1.11
N ALA A 45 10.28 -2.27 0.70
CA ALA A 45 9.33 -3.38 0.71
C ALA A 45 9.81 -4.56 -0.17
N ALA A 46 10.35 -4.26 -1.36
CA ALA A 46 10.92 -5.28 -2.24
C ALA A 46 12.14 -5.97 -1.62
N ARG A 47 13.00 -5.22 -0.92
CA ARG A 47 14.16 -5.79 -0.20
C ARG A 47 13.71 -6.71 0.93
N LEU A 48 12.73 -6.31 1.73
CA LEU A 48 12.18 -7.17 2.78
C LEU A 48 11.58 -8.46 2.21
N GLY A 49 10.83 -8.37 1.11
CA GLY A 49 10.29 -9.54 0.42
C GLY A 49 11.38 -10.52 -0.01
N ARG A 50 12.48 -10.03 -0.59
CA ARG A 50 13.64 -10.86 -0.97
C ARG A 50 14.33 -11.51 0.23
N LEU A 51 14.52 -10.77 1.32
CA LEU A 51 15.13 -11.31 2.54
C LEU A 51 14.26 -12.41 3.16
N ALA A 52 12.94 -12.19 3.26
CA ALA A 52 12.01 -13.18 3.76
C ALA A 52 11.98 -14.45 2.90
N ALA A 53 11.99 -14.31 1.56
CA ALA A 53 12.05 -15.44 0.64
C ALA A 53 13.34 -16.27 0.80
N ASN A 54 14.49 -15.61 1.00
CA ASN A 54 15.75 -16.29 1.23
C ASN A 54 15.82 -17.00 2.58
N ALA A 55 15.21 -16.42 3.63
CA ALA A 55 15.15 -17.05 4.95
C ALA A 55 14.34 -18.36 4.94
N ILE A 56 13.25 -18.43 4.16
CA ILE A 56 12.45 -19.66 3.99
C ILE A 56 13.24 -20.73 3.22
N LYS A 57 14.10 -20.35 2.28
CA LYS A 57 14.91 -21.30 1.49
C LYS A 57 16.06 -21.93 2.27
N LEU A 58 16.46 -21.35 3.39
CA LEU A 58 17.61 -21.76 4.20
C LEU A 58 17.24 -22.47 5.51
N GLY A 59 15.95 -22.60 5.81
CA GLY A 59 15.42 -23.39 6.93
C GLY A 59 14.78 -24.68 6.45
#